data_AF-A0A5S9R4J3-F1
#
_entry.id   AF-A0A5S9R4J3-F1
#
_cell.length_a   1.000
_cell.length_b   1.000
_cell.length_c   1.000
_cell.angle_alpha   90.00
_cell.angle_beta   90.00
_cell.angle_gamma   90.00
#
_symmetry.space_group_name_H-M   'P 1'
#
loop_
_entity.id
_entity.type
_entity.pdbx_description
1 polymer ?
#
loop_
_entity_poly.entity_id
_entity_poly.type
_entity_poly.pdbx_seq_one_letter_code
_entity_poly.pdbx_strand_id
1 'polypeptide(L)'
;MTLAAAWGAVGLGAAVLAHRWRHRALRLCALVVCVVVALLLAVVLTGEVAPDLFARAARISVATVVLSLVAVLLAVRAAPQLVSRNDRHSVALVFTAVAALYLAIGAFLASAAHDVSRVRDLPQLRTRDQFIDWRDSPTQPGPVLLEARISAAATEFEPGVVAWYRCPTIGPLRLPATAHQLPTRYLLDLPGGPPIVTGPIGTDQAWAWPSTGGDCVLHRGDPVVVWGELQGDMGAGGATSYTGLANVQTIAVGDTRSFLEDFVPVADRTGRAVNALAALNGVLAVVMVGVGLRASRRLARVGTDTPARITWRSGSR
;
A
#
# COMPACT_ATOMS: atom_id res chain seq x y z
N MET A 1 17.05 -16.86 4.19
CA MET A 1 17.57 -15.89 3.21
C MET A 1 17.02 -14.52 3.59
N THR A 2 17.86 -13.48 3.71
CA THR A 2 17.38 -12.14 4.10
C THR A 2 16.66 -11.46 2.93
N LEU A 3 15.66 -10.62 3.23
CA LEU A 3 14.90 -9.86 2.22
C LEU A 3 15.82 -9.05 1.30
N ALA A 4 16.85 -8.42 1.88
CA ALA A 4 17.86 -7.65 1.14
C ALA A 4 18.61 -8.52 0.11
N ALA A 5 19.00 -9.75 0.47
CA ALA A 5 19.68 -10.66 -0.45
C ALA A 5 18.74 -11.10 -1.58
N ALA A 6 17.47 -11.38 -1.28
CA ALA A 6 16.46 -11.73 -2.27
C ALA A 6 16.26 -10.60 -3.30
N TRP A 7 16.10 -9.37 -2.81
CA TRP A 7 15.91 -8.20 -3.67
C TRP A 7 17.16 -7.86 -4.47
N GLY A 8 18.35 -8.00 -3.89
CA GLY A 8 19.62 -7.84 -4.59
C GLY A 8 19.76 -8.82 -5.76
N ALA A 9 19.41 -10.09 -5.55
CA ALA A 9 19.44 -11.12 -6.60
C ALA A 9 18.43 -10.80 -7.73
N VAL A 10 17.20 -10.41 -7.38
CA VAL A 10 16.19 -10.00 -8.36
C VAL A 10 16.65 -8.77 -9.15
N GLY A 11 17.20 -7.77 -8.47
CA GLY A 11 17.71 -6.55 -9.11
C GLY A 11 18.87 -6.81 -10.08
N LEU A 12 19.86 -7.62 -9.66
CA LEU A 12 20.98 -8.02 -10.52
C LEU A 12 20.51 -8.81 -11.74
N GLY A 13 19.63 -9.80 -11.54
CA GLY A 13 19.04 -10.57 -12.64
C GLY A 13 18.29 -9.69 -13.62
N ALA A 14 17.48 -8.76 -13.11
CA ALA A 14 16.75 -7.79 -13.91
C ALA A 14 17.68 -6.88 -14.73
N ALA A 15 18.76 -6.37 -14.12
CA ALA A 15 19.72 -5.50 -14.81
C ALA A 15 20.43 -6.24 -15.97
N VAL A 16 20.86 -7.49 -15.74
CA VAL A 16 21.50 -8.33 -16.77
C VAL A 16 20.53 -8.62 -17.92
N LEU A 17 19.29 -9.01 -17.60
CA LEU A 17 18.27 -9.28 -18.62
C LEU A 17 17.86 -8.02 -19.38
N ALA A 18 17.73 -6.88 -18.69
CA ALA A 18 17.43 -5.59 -19.31
C ALA A 18 18.55 -5.18 -20.28
N HIS A 19 19.81 -5.36 -19.90
CA HIS A 19 20.94 -5.09 -20.78
C HIS A 19 20.92 -6.00 -22.03
N ARG A 20 20.69 -7.31 -21.83
CA ARG A 20 20.62 -8.30 -22.92
C ARG A 20 19.44 -8.04 -23.87
N TRP A 21 18.32 -7.54 -23.36
CA TRP A 21 17.09 -7.30 -24.12
C TRP A 21 16.83 -5.83 -24.43
N ARG A 22 17.86 -4.97 -24.39
CA ARG A 22 17.76 -3.51 -24.58
C ARG A 22 17.03 -3.04 -25.84
N HIS A 23 16.91 -3.89 -26.86
CA HIS A 23 16.21 -3.59 -28.12
C HIS A 23 14.86 -4.33 -28.28
N ARG A 24 14.43 -5.12 -27.28
CA ARG A 24 13.24 -5.99 -27.34
C ARG A 24 12.18 -5.49 -26.36
N ALA A 25 11.39 -4.49 -26.77
CA ALA A 25 10.39 -3.84 -25.91
C ALA A 25 9.45 -4.83 -25.18
N LEU A 26 8.90 -5.84 -25.87
CA LEU A 26 8.00 -6.82 -25.25
C LEU A 26 8.67 -7.62 -24.12
N ARG A 27 9.95 -7.98 -24.28
CA ARG A 27 10.69 -8.71 -23.25
C ARG A 27 10.99 -7.84 -22.04
N LEU A 28 11.26 -6.55 -22.25
CA LEU A 28 11.44 -5.57 -21.17
C LEU A 28 10.12 -5.32 -20.42
N CYS A 29 9.00 -5.22 -21.13
CA CYS A 29 7.68 -5.11 -20.51
C CYS A 29 7.36 -6.32 -19.63
N ALA A 30 7.57 -7.54 -20.15
CA ALA A 30 7.39 -8.76 -19.37
C ALA A 30 8.34 -8.79 -18.15
N LEU A 31 9.58 -8.36 -18.33
CA LEU A 31 10.57 -8.28 -17.24
C LEU A 31 10.11 -7.34 -16.12
N VAL A 32 9.56 -6.16 -16.45
CA VAL A 32 9.01 -5.21 -15.46
C VAL A 32 7.95 -5.89 -14.58
N VAL A 33 6.98 -6.55 -15.21
CA VAL A 33 5.90 -7.25 -14.48
C VAL A 33 6.47 -8.34 -13.59
N CYS A 34 7.36 -9.19 -14.13
CA CYS A 34 7.98 -10.28 -13.37
C CYS A 34 8.81 -9.77 -12.19
N VAL A 35 9.53 -8.65 -12.33
CA VAL A 35 10.35 -8.09 -11.26
C VAL A 35 9.49 -7.59 -10.10
N VAL A 36 8.41 -6.86 -10.37
CA VAL A 36 7.52 -6.40 -9.31
C VAL A 36 6.86 -7.58 -8.59
N VAL A 37 6.38 -8.58 -9.34
CA VAL A 37 5.82 -9.81 -8.76
C VAL A 37 6.86 -10.53 -7.89
N ALA A 38 8.10 -10.69 -8.36
CA ALA A 38 9.17 -11.34 -7.61
C ALA A 38 9.54 -10.57 -6.33
N LEU A 39 9.58 -9.24 -6.37
CA LEU A 39 9.85 -8.42 -5.19
C LEU A 39 8.76 -8.58 -4.14
N LEU A 40 7.48 -8.55 -4.54
CA LEU A 40 6.34 -8.75 -3.64
C LEU A 40 6.33 -10.17 -3.04
N LEU A 41 6.55 -11.20 -3.88
CA LEU A 41 6.65 -12.58 -3.42
C LEU A 41 7.80 -12.76 -2.44
N ALA A 42 8.96 -12.12 -2.66
CA ALA A 42 10.07 -12.19 -1.72
C ALA A 42 9.74 -11.61 -0.35
N VAL A 43 8.88 -10.58 -0.26
CA VAL A 43 8.41 -10.07 1.04
C VAL A 43 7.60 -11.14 1.76
N VAL A 44 6.59 -11.71 1.09
CA VAL A 44 5.69 -12.74 1.67
C VAL A 44 6.45 -14.01 2.05
N LEU A 45 7.36 -14.48 1.20
CA LEU A 45 8.10 -15.73 1.42
C LEU A 45 9.17 -15.62 2.51
N THR A 46 9.58 -14.41 2.88
CA THR A 46 10.63 -14.24 3.89
C THR A 46 10.09 -14.05 5.31
N GLY A 47 8.77 -13.84 5.48
CA GLY A 47 8.13 -13.74 6.80
C GLY A 47 6.75 -13.11 6.76
N GLU A 48 6.17 -12.91 7.94
CA GLU A 48 4.84 -12.30 8.09
C GLU A 48 4.81 -10.84 7.65
N VAL A 49 3.63 -10.42 7.18
CA VAL A 49 3.37 -9.08 6.66
C VAL A 49 2.13 -8.49 7.30
N ALA A 50 2.15 -7.17 7.51
CA ALA A 50 0.96 -6.41 7.89
C ALA A 50 0.02 -6.33 6.67
N PRO A 51 -1.14 -7.00 6.68
CA PRO A 51 -1.92 -7.25 5.47
C PRO A 51 -2.47 -5.97 4.83
N ASP A 52 -3.04 -5.04 5.59
CA ASP A 52 -3.53 -3.75 5.07
C ASP A 52 -2.40 -2.93 4.41
N LEU A 53 -1.27 -2.76 5.11
CA LEU A 53 -0.12 -2.03 4.57
C LEU A 53 0.41 -2.67 3.29
N PHE A 54 0.54 -4.00 3.27
CA PHE A 54 1.01 -4.73 2.10
C PHE A 54 0.01 -4.62 0.93
N ALA A 55 -1.29 -4.75 1.19
CA ALA A 55 -2.34 -4.62 0.18
C ALA A 55 -2.37 -3.20 -0.41
N ARG A 56 -2.28 -2.17 0.44
CA ARG A 56 -2.21 -0.77 0.01
C ARG A 56 -0.97 -0.51 -0.84
N ALA A 57 0.20 -0.97 -0.40
CA ALA A 57 1.44 -0.84 -1.16
C ALA A 57 1.40 -1.59 -2.49
N ALA A 58 0.80 -2.79 -2.53
CA ALA A 58 0.61 -3.56 -3.75
C ALA A 58 -0.30 -2.83 -4.75
N ARG A 59 -1.42 -2.24 -4.29
CA ARG A 59 -2.30 -1.41 -5.13
C ARG A 59 -1.56 -0.20 -5.70
N ILE A 60 -0.80 0.52 -4.88
CA ILE A 60 0.01 1.68 -5.32
C ILE A 60 1.08 1.23 -6.34
N SER A 61 1.68 0.05 -6.14
CA SER A 61 2.72 -0.50 -7.02
C SER A 61 2.20 -0.81 -8.43
N VAL A 62 0.89 -1.02 -8.63
CA VAL A 62 0.30 -1.16 -9.97
C VAL A 62 0.58 0.08 -10.82
N ALA A 63 0.50 1.28 -10.24
CA ALA A 63 0.85 2.52 -10.94
C ALA A 63 2.32 2.53 -11.36
N THR A 64 3.22 2.01 -10.52
CA THR A 64 4.65 1.86 -10.86
C THR A 64 4.84 0.93 -12.06
N VAL A 65 4.12 -0.19 -12.10
CA VAL A 65 4.16 -1.14 -13.23
C VAL A 65 3.69 -0.47 -14.51
N VAL A 66 2.51 0.15 -14.49
CA VAL A 66 1.95 0.83 -15.67
C VAL A 66 2.89 1.92 -16.18
N LEU A 67 3.41 2.75 -15.28
CA LEU A 67 4.35 3.82 -15.62
C LEU A 67 5.67 3.26 -16.19
N SER A 68 6.14 2.12 -15.66
CA SER A 68 7.33 1.41 -16.16
C SER A 68 7.12 0.85 -17.56
N LEU A 69 5.94 0.32 -17.87
CA LEU A 69 5.61 -0.11 -19.23
C LEU A 69 5.62 1.07 -20.21
N VAL A 70 4.99 2.18 -19.83
CA VAL A 70 5.00 3.42 -20.64
C VAL A 70 6.43 3.93 -20.83
N ALA A 71 7.23 3.97 -19.76
CA ALA A 71 8.63 4.38 -19.79
C ALA A 71 9.48 3.53 -20.76
N VAL A 72 9.31 2.20 -20.73
CA VAL A 72 9.99 1.27 -21.64
C VAL A 72 9.59 1.54 -23.09
N LEU A 73 8.30 1.74 -23.38
CA LEU A 73 7.82 2.05 -24.72
C LEU A 73 8.37 3.40 -25.22
N LEU A 74 8.36 4.42 -24.36
CA LEU A 74 8.92 5.73 -24.69
C LEU A 74 10.43 5.64 -24.98
N ALA A 75 11.19 4.92 -24.15
CA ALA A 75 12.64 4.83 -24.30
C ALA A 75 13.09 3.97 -25.50
N VAL A 76 12.38 2.87 -25.80
CA VAL A 76 12.80 1.88 -26.80
C VAL A 76 12.11 2.08 -28.15
N ARG A 77 10.89 2.65 -28.19
CA ARG A 77 10.12 2.85 -29.42
C ARG A 77 10.02 4.33 -29.81
N ALA A 78 9.54 5.20 -28.93
CA ALA A 78 9.21 6.58 -29.30
C ALA A 78 10.45 7.48 -29.43
N ALA A 79 11.29 7.57 -28.39
CA ALA A 79 12.45 8.46 -28.37
C ALA A 79 13.48 8.17 -29.49
N PRO A 80 13.74 6.91 -29.89
CA PRO A 80 14.62 6.62 -31.02
C PRO A 80 14.11 7.16 -32.36
N GLN A 81 12.79 7.25 -32.56
CA GLN A 81 12.14 7.68 -33.80
C GLN A 81 12.16 9.20 -34.00
N LEU A 82 12.40 9.97 -32.94
CA LEU A 82 12.51 11.42 -33.03
C LEU A 82 13.84 11.81 -33.70
N VAL A 83 13.75 12.73 -34.67
CA VAL A 83 14.89 13.22 -35.47
C VAL A 83 15.00 14.75 -35.40
N SER A 84 13.91 15.46 -35.14
CA SER A 84 13.88 16.93 -35.14
C SER A 84 14.57 17.53 -33.92
N ARG A 85 15.34 18.60 -34.14
CA ARG A 85 15.96 19.39 -33.07
C ARG A 85 14.93 20.12 -32.21
N ASN A 86 13.79 20.50 -32.78
CA ASN A 86 12.71 21.21 -32.06
C ASN A 86 12.06 20.33 -30.98
N ASP A 87 12.08 19.01 -31.15
CA ASP A 87 11.48 18.07 -30.20
C ASP A 87 12.32 17.88 -28.92
N ARG A 88 13.55 18.43 -28.86
CA ARG A 88 14.48 18.22 -27.75
C ARG A 88 13.93 18.65 -26.39
N HIS A 89 13.13 19.73 -26.37
CA HIS A 89 12.52 20.26 -25.14
C HIS A 89 11.30 19.42 -24.75
N SER A 90 10.48 19.03 -25.73
CA SER A 90 9.34 18.14 -25.54
C SER A 90 9.76 16.79 -24.95
N VAL A 91 10.85 16.20 -25.46
CA VAL A 91 11.40 14.95 -24.92
C VAL A 91 11.87 15.15 -23.48
N ALA A 92 12.65 16.19 -23.20
CA ALA A 92 13.11 16.46 -21.84
C ALA A 92 11.94 16.64 -20.87
N LEU A 93 10.89 17.36 -21.29
CA LEU A 93 9.68 17.59 -20.51
C LEU A 93 8.94 16.28 -20.23
N VAL A 94 8.70 15.45 -21.24
CA VAL A 94 8.00 14.15 -21.08
C VAL A 94 8.74 13.23 -20.11
N PHE A 95 10.06 13.09 -20.25
CA PHE A 95 10.84 12.25 -19.34
C PHE A 95 10.92 12.83 -17.92
N THR A 96 10.92 14.15 -17.78
CA THR A 96 10.85 14.83 -16.47
C THR A 96 9.48 14.63 -15.81
N ALA A 97 8.40 14.70 -16.59
CA ALA A 97 7.05 14.42 -16.11
C ALA A 97 6.90 12.96 -15.63
N VAL A 98 7.46 12.01 -16.38
CA VAL A 98 7.50 10.59 -15.95
C VAL A 98 8.33 10.43 -14.67
N ALA A 99 9.46 11.13 -14.54
CA ALA A 99 10.26 11.12 -13.32
C ALA A 99 9.48 11.70 -12.11
N ALA A 100 8.75 12.79 -12.31
CA ALA A 100 7.90 13.38 -11.28
C ALA A 100 6.79 12.42 -10.83
N LEU A 101 6.18 11.67 -11.76
CA LEU A 101 5.19 10.65 -11.43
C LEU A 101 5.78 9.51 -10.58
N TYR A 102 7.00 9.04 -10.88
CA TYR A 102 7.70 8.07 -10.02
C TYR A 102 7.95 8.62 -8.62
N LEU A 103 8.38 9.89 -8.50
CA LEU A 103 8.56 10.52 -7.20
C LEU A 103 7.26 10.63 -6.41
N ALA A 104 6.15 10.97 -7.07
CA ALA A 104 4.84 11.01 -6.45
C ALA A 104 4.42 9.63 -5.92
N ILE A 105 4.57 8.57 -6.72
CA ILE A 105 4.30 7.20 -6.28
C ILE A 105 5.20 6.81 -5.09
N GLY A 106 6.49 7.17 -5.15
CA GLY A 106 7.43 6.97 -4.05
C GLY A 106 6.99 7.69 -2.76
N ALA A 107 6.51 8.93 -2.87
CA ALA A 107 6.00 9.68 -1.73
C ALA A 107 4.75 9.02 -1.10
N PHE A 108 3.81 8.52 -1.92
CA PHE A 108 2.64 7.78 -1.41
C PHE A 108 3.01 6.46 -0.70
N LEU A 109 4.03 5.76 -1.20
CA LEU A 109 4.55 4.56 -0.52
C LEU A 109 5.23 4.93 0.80
N ALA A 110 6.04 5.98 0.81
CA ALA A 110 6.72 6.45 2.00
C ALA A 110 5.74 6.94 3.08
N SER A 111 4.69 7.66 2.70
CA SER A 111 3.65 8.10 3.64
C SER A 111 2.91 6.92 4.26
N ALA A 112 2.54 5.92 3.45
CA ALA A 112 1.88 4.72 3.95
C ALA A 112 2.75 3.93 4.95
N ALA A 113 4.07 3.86 4.70
CA ALA A 113 5.01 3.23 5.64
C ALA A 113 5.19 4.04 6.92
N HIS A 114 5.17 5.38 6.81
CA HIS A 114 5.34 6.29 7.94
C HIS A 114 4.19 6.22 8.94
N ASP A 115 2.94 6.17 8.46
CA ASP A 115 1.75 6.08 9.31
C ASP A 115 1.81 4.84 10.23
N VAL A 116 2.29 3.72 9.70
CA VAL A 116 2.40 2.44 10.42
C VAL A 116 3.57 2.44 11.42
N SER A 117 4.67 3.14 11.11
CA SER A 117 5.83 3.24 12.03
C SER A 117 5.53 3.98 13.33
N ARG A 118 4.47 4.80 13.36
CA ARG A 118 4.08 5.60 14.52
C ARG A 118 3.15 4.87 15.49
N VAL A 119 2.73 3.64 15.18
CA VAL A 119 1.76 2.90 16.00
C VAL A 119 2.20 2.77 17.45
N ARG A 120 3.50 2.61 17.71
CA ARG A 120 4.05 2.54 19.07
C ARG A 120 3.86 3.82 19.89
N ASP A 121 3.81 4.97 19.22
CA ASP A 121 3.75 6.29 19.85
C ASP A 121 2.31 6.82 19.95
N LEU A 122 1.32 6.03 19.51
CA LEU A 122 -0.08 6.44 19.56
C LEU A 122 -0.59 6.50 21.01
N PRO A 123 -1.45 7.49 21.33
CA PRO A 123 -2.15 7.53 22.61
C PRO A 123 -2.96 6.25 22.83
N GLN A 124 -2.83 5.67 24.02
CA GLN A 124 -3.55 4.47 24.43
C GLN A 124 -4.71 4.87 25.33
N LEU A 125 -5.92 4.55 24.90
CA LEU A 125 -7.16 4.86 25.60
C LEU A 125 -7.76 3.54 26.10
N ARG A 126 -7.98 3.43 27.42
CA ARG A 126 -8.48 2.19 28.06
C ARG A 126 -9.81 2.38 28.78
N THR A 127 -10.22 3.62 28.98
CA THR A 127 -11.43 3.98 29.72
C THR A 127 -12.24 4.99 28.95
N ARG A 128 -13.53 5.09 29.30
CA ARG A 128 -14.43 6.08 28.70
C ARG A 128 -13.97 7.50 28.96
N ASP A 129 -13.48 7.80 30.17
CA ASP A 129 -13.03 9.13 30.55
C ASP A 129 -11.82 9.56 29.72
N GLN A 130 -10.82 8.70 29.56
CA GLN A 130 -9.67 8.96 28.68
C GLN A 130 -10.09 9.23 27.23
N PHE A 131 -11.09 8.50 26.73
CA PHE A 131 -11.64 8.72 25.39
C PHE A 131 -12.31 10.10 25.27
N ILE A 132 -13.10 10.50 26.26
CA ILE A 132 -13.77 11.80 26.30
C ILE A 132 -12.74 12.93 26.43
N ASP A 133 -11.79 12.80 27.35
CA ASP A 133 -10.73 13.78 27.58
C ASP A 133 -9.89 14.02 26.33
N TRP A 134 -9.54 12.95 25.59
CA TRP A 134 -8.79 13.09 24.35
C TRP A 134 -9.62 13.72 23.22
N ARG A 135 -10.90 13.36 23.12
CA ARG A 135 -11.83 13.95 22.15
C ARG A 135 -11.99 15.46 22.39
N ASP A 136 -12.19 15.84 23.64
CA ASP A 136 -12.48 17.23 24.02
C ASP A 136 -11.20 18.07 24.20
N SER A 137 -10.04 17.46 23.96
CA SER A 137 -8.75 18.14 23.99
C SER A 137 -8.70 19.28 22.95
N PRO A 138 -8.09 20.43 23.27
CA PRO A 138 -7.97 21.56 22.34
C PRO A 138 -7.11 21.26 21.10
N THR A 139 -6.35 20.18 21.10
CA THR A 139 -5.62 19.68 19.91
C THR A 139 -6.52 18.81 19.05
N GLN A 140 -6.47 18.98 17.71
CA GLN A 140 -7.19 18.10 16.78
C GLN A 140 -6.90 16.61 17.11
N PRO A 141 -7.94 15.81 17.41
CA PRO A 141 -7.72 14.44 17.85
C PRO A 141 -7.21 13.60 16.67
N GLY A 142 -5.97 13.11 16.79
CA GLY A 142 -5.33 12.24 15.82
C GLY A 142 -5.71 10.75 16.01
N PRO A 143 -4.99 9.83 15.34
CA PRO A 143 -5.18 8.40 15.54
C PRO A 143 -4.82 7.96 16.97
N VAL A 144 -5.55 6.97 17.47
CA VAL A 144 -5.40 6.42 18.83
C VAL A 144 -5.48 4.90 18.81
N LEU A 145 -4.98 4.26 19.87
CA LEU A 145 -5.22 2.86 20.18
C LEU A 145 -6.26 2.78 21.30
N LEU A 146 -7.41 2.20 21.01
CA LEU A 146 -8.48 2.02 21.97
C LEU A 146 -8.57 0.55 22.40
N GLU A 147 -8.37 0.30 23.69
CA GLU A 147 -8.61 -1.01 24.30
C GLU A 147 -10.05 -1.10 24.77
N ALA A 148 -10.80 -2.07 24.26
CA ALA A 148 -12.22 -2.23 24.52
C ALA A 148 -12.63 -3.71 24.48
N ARG A 149 -13.92 -3.99 24.64
CA ARG A 149 -14.51 -5.31 24.38
C ARG A 149 -15.59 -5.21 23.33
N ILE A 150 -15.79 -6.26 22.55
CA ILE A 150 -16.93 -6.33 21.63
C ILE A 150 -18.21 -6.36 22.45
N SER A 151 -19.10 -5.40 22.17
CA SER A 151 -20.26 -5.16 23.02
C SER A 151 -21.22 -6.33 23.05
N ALA A 152 -21.83 -6.59 24.21
CA ALA A 152 -22.94 -7.54 24.33
C ALA A 152 -24.15 -7.12 23.48
N ALA A 153 -24.29 -5.82 23.17
CA ALA A 153 -25.34 -5.28 22.31
C ALA A 153 -25.02 -5.41 20.81
N ALA A 154 -23.87 -5.98 20.43
CA ALA A 154 -23.52 -6.16 19.03
C ALA A 154 -24.48 -7.15 18.33
N THR A 155 -24.87 -6.79 17.11
CA THR A 155 -25.62 -7.68 16.22
C THR A 155 -24.79 -8.93 15.94
N GLU A 156 -25.42 -10.09 16.08
CA GLU A 156 -24.80 -11.38 15.81
C GLU A 156 -25.29 -11.94 14.47
N PHE A 157 -24.40 -12.69 13.79
CA PHE A 157 -24.74 -13.47 12.61
C PHE A 157 -25.02 -14.93 12.95
N GLU A 158 -24.31 -15.45 13.96
CA GLU A 158 -24.51 -16.77 14.58
C GLU A 158 -24.40 -16.60 16.10
N PRO A 159 -24.86 -17.57 16.92
CA PRO A 159 -24.81 -17.46 18.38
C PRO A 159 -23.39 -17.14 18.88
N GLY A 160 -23.21 -15.98 19.51
CA GLY A 160 -21.92 -15.50 19.99
C GLY A 160 -21.04 -14.79 18.95
N VAL A 161 -21.31 -14.93 17.65
CA VAL A 161 -20.43 -14.48 16.56
C VAL A 161 -20.87 -13.14 15.99
N VAL A 162 -20.00 -12.14 16.13
CA VAL A 162 -20.24 -10.76 15.67
C VAL A 162 -19.66 -10.51 14.27
N ALA A 163 -18.55 -11.15 13.94
CA ALA A 163 -17.94 -11.06 12.63
C ALA A 163 -17.10 -12.29 12.33
N TRP A 164 -16.98 -12.65 11.06
CA TRP A 164 -16.07 -13.70 10.63
C TRP A 164 -15.60 -13.50 9.20
N TYR A 165 -14.48 -14.10 8.87
CA TYR A 165 -14.00 -14.23 7.49
C TYR A 165 -13.20 -15.51 7.34
N ARG A 166 -13.16 -16.06 6.11
CA ARG A 166 -12.32 -17.24 5.85
C ARG A 166 -10.87 -16.88 6.10
N CYS A 167 -10.19 -17.57 7.01
CA CYS A 167 -8.80 -17.26 7.30
C CYS A 167 -8.00 -17.39 6.00
N PRO A 168 -7.19 -16.38 5.65
CA PRO A 168 -6.54 -16.32 4.35
C PRO A 168 -5.32 -17.27 4.36
N THR A 169 -5.52 -18.57 4.15
CA THR A 169 -4.43 -19.55 4.07
C THR A 169 -4.51 -20.44 2.84
N ILE A 170 -3.49 -20.37 1.97
CA ILE A 170 -3.10 -21.44 1.03
C ILE A 170 -1.59 -21.68 1.20
N GLY A 171 -1.20 -22.71 1.96
CA GLY A 171 0.21 -22.99 2.24
C GLY A 171 0.93 -21.75 2.81
N PRO A 172 2.08 -21.30 2.27
CA PRO A 172 2.77 -20.07 2.69
C PRO A 172 2.18 -18.76 2.13
N LEU A 173 1.12 -18.79 1.31
CA LEU A 173 0.53 -17.59 0.68
C LEU A 173 -0.87 -17.28 1.26
N ARG A 174 -1.06 -16.03 1.70
CA ARG A 174 -2.37 -15.52 2.12
C ARG A 174 -3.14 -14.97 0.91
N LEU A 175 -4.31 -15.54 0.61
CA LEU A 175 -5.23 -15.04 -0.42
C LEU A 175 -6.28 -14.10 0.18
N PRO A 176 -6.85 -13.16 -0.59
CA PRO A 176 -7.99 -12.37 -0.12
C PRO A 176 -9.16 -13.29 0.26
N ALA A 177 -9.74 -13.06 1.44
CA ALA A 177 -10.87 -13.86 1.93
C ALA A 177 -12.08 -13.71 1.00
N THR A 178 -12.55 -14.82 0.45
CA THR A 178 -13.68 -14.86 -0.51
C THR A 178 -15.03 -14.94 0.17
N ALA A 179 -15.08 -15.46 1.40
CA ALA A 179 -16.24 -15.49 2.26
C ALA A 179 -15.97 -14.68 3.52
N HIS A 180 -16.85 -13.74 3.82
CA HIS A 180 -16.78 -12.91 5.00
C HIS A 180 -18.16 -12.40 5.37
N GLN A 181 -18.35 -12.17 6.65
CA GLN A 181 -19.50 -11.47 7.19
C GLN A 181 -18.98 -10.47 8.22
N LEU A 182 -18.72 -9.25 7.73
CA LEU A 182 -18.21 -8.15 8.53
C LEU A 182 -19.33 -7.11 8.68
N PRO A 183 -19.63 -6.63 9.90
CA PRO A 183 -20.62 -5.60 10.10
C PRO A 183 -20.13 -4.25 9.55
N THR A 184 -21.07 -3.39 9.17
CA THR A 184 -20.75 -2.03 8.71
C THR A 184 -20.26 -1.13 9.85
N ARG A 185 -20.49 -1.53 11.10
CA ARG A 185 -20.08 -0.85 12.32
C ARG A 185 -19.90 -1.88 13.43
N TYR A 186 -18.91 -1.70 14.29
CA TYR A 186 -18.78 -2.51 15.51
C TYR A 186 -19.16 -1.68 16.72
N LEU A 187 -19.78 -2.34 17.71
CA LEU A 187 -20.09 -1.77 19.01
C LEU A 187 -19.05 -2.23 20.02
N LEU A 188 -18.47 -1.27 20.75
CA LEU A 188 -17.38 -1.50 21.68
C LEU A 188 -17.78 -1.04 23.08
N ASP A 189 -17.67 -1.92 24.05
CA ASP A 189 -17.84 -1.60 25.47
C ASP A 189 -16.51 -1.10 26.04
N LEU A 190 -16.55 0.10 26.64
CA LEU A 190 -15.45 0.69 27.40
C LEU A 190 -15.82 0.71 28.88
N PRO A 191 -14.86 0.48 29.80
CA PRO A 191 -15.08 0.69 31.21
C PRO A 191 -15.55 2.13 31.50
N GLY A 192 -16.64 2.26 32.26
CA GLY A 192 -17.12 3.56 32.77
C GLY A 192 -18.15 4.28 31.90
N GLY A 193 -18.74 3.65 30.88
CA GLY A 193 -19.80 4.31 30.11
C GLY A 193 -20.56 3.42 29.12
N PRO A 194 -21.47 4.02 28.34
CA PRO A 194 -22.19 3.30 27.29
C PRO A 194 -21.26 2.90 26.14
N PRO A 195 -21.68 1.91 25.32
CA PRO A 195 -20.89 1.46 24.17
C PRO A 195 -20.64 2.59 23.18
N ILE A 196 -19.50 2.50 22.50
CA ILE A 196 -19.14 3.37 21.39
C ILE A 196 -19.23 2.63 20.06
N VAL A 197 -19.26 3.40 18.98
CA VAL A 197 -19.30 2.88 17.62
C VAL A 197 -17.93 3.00 16.98
N THR A 198 -17.51 1.98 16.24
CA THR A 198 -16.35 2.07 15.34
C THR A 198 -16.77 1.78 13.90
N GLY A 199 -16.08 2.39 12.95
CA GLY A 199 -16.29 2.21 11.51
C GLY A 199 -16.07 0.77 11.03
N PRO A 200 -16.42 0.49 9.77
CA PRO A 200 -16.21 -0.83 9.18
C PRO A 200 -14.72 -1.11 9.00
N ILE A 201 -14.37 -2.40 8.87
CA ILE A 201 -13.05 -2.85 8.47
C ILE A 201 -13.13 -3.81 7.28
N GLY A 202 -12.05 -3.89 6.51
CA GLY A 202 -11.77 -4.99 5.60
C GLY A 202 -11.13 -6.19 6.29
N THR A 203 -11.04 -7.32 5.58
CA THR A 203 -10.40 -8.55 6.10
C THR A 203 -8.88 -8.40 6.25
N ASP A 204 -8.27 -7.48 5.50
CA ASP A 204 -6.87 -7.08 5.60
C ASP A 204 -6.56 -6.18 6.81
N GLN A 205 -7.59 -5.71 7.52
CA GLN A 205 -7.49 -4.88 8.71
C GLN A 205 -7.82 -5.64 10.01
N ALA A 206 -8.13 -6.94 9.91
CA ALA A 206 -8.28 -7.81 11.07
C ALA A 206 -6.91 -8.38 11.49
N TRP A 207 -6.61 -8.37 12.78
CA TRP A 207 -5.33 -8.87 13.31
C TRP A 207 -5.50 -9.82 14.48
N ALA A 208 -4.82 -10.97 14.43
CA ALA A 208 -4.83 -11.98 15.50
C ALA A 208 -6.23 -12.50 15.90
N TRP A 209 -7.22 -12.44 15.00
CA TRP A 209 -8.54 -13.00 15.28
C TRP A 209 -8.45 -14.51 15.46
N PRO A 210 -9.09 -15.09 16.49
CA PRO A 210 -9.09 -16.53 16.73
C PRO A 210 -9.55 -17.32 15.50
N SER A 211 -8.85 -18.41 15.20
CA SER A 211 -9.22 -19.31 14.10
C SER A 211 -9.98 -20.53 14.61
N THR A 212 -11.19 -20.75 14.08
CA THR A 212 -12.04 -21.89 14.36
C THR A 212 -12.49 -22.51 13.03
N GLY A 213 -12.17 -23.78 12.77
CA GLY A 213 -12.62 -24.47 11.55
C GLY A 213 -12.09 -23.87 10.23
N GLY A 214 -11.01 -23.08 10.29
CA GLY A 214 -10.47 -22.36 9.13
C GLY A 214 -11.09 -20.98 8.89
N ASP A 215 -12.04 -20.57 9.72
CA ASP A 215 -12.59 -19.21 9.75
C ASP A 215 -11.99 -18.41 10.90
N CYS A 216 -11.77 -17.14 10.67
CA CYS A 216 -11.23 -16.18 11.63
C CYS A 216 -12.42 -15.41 12.18
N VAL A 217 -12.67 -15.55 13.47
CA VAL A 217 -13.96 -15.20 14.08
C VAL A 217 -13.77 -14.23 15.23
N LEU A 218 -14.70 -13.30 15.36
CA LEU A 218 -14.79 -12.35 16.46
C LEU A 218 -16.11 -12.55 17.20
N HIS A 219 -16.05 -12.75 18.51
CA HIS A 219 -17.21 -13.02 19.35
C HIS A 219 -17.60 -11.82 20.22
N ARG A 220 -18.83 -11.85 20.73
CA ARG A 220 -19.25 -10.92 21.79
C ARG A 220 -18.36 -11.08 23.02
N GLY A 221 -17.99 -9.97 23.63
CA GLY A 221 -17.16 -9.93 24.84
C GLY A 221 -15.67 -10.10 24.61
N ASP A 222 -15.23 -10.44 23.39
CA ASP A 222 -13.82 -10.55 23.05
C ASP A 222 -13.09 -9.24 23.35
N PRO A 223 -11.93 -9.28 24.05
CA PRO A 223 -11.09 -8.12 24.23
C PRO A 223 -10.50 -7.74 22.87
N VAL A 224 -10.55 -6.45 22.54
CA VAL A 224 -10.05 -5.93 21.28
C VAL A 224 -9.27 -4.63 21.47
N VAL A 225 -8.32 -4.41 20.58
CA VAL A 225 -7.64 -3.14 20.37
C VAL A 225 -8.04 -2.61 19.02
N VAL A 226 -8.56 -1.38 19.00
CA VAL A 226 -8.95 -0.71 17.76
C VAL A 226 -8.00 0.44 17.51
N TRP A 227 -7.30 0.37 16.38
CA TRP A 227 -6.52 1.49 15.84
C TRP A 227 -7.42 2.26 14.89
N GLY A 228 -7.73 3.51 15.24
CA GLY A 228 -8.63 4.37 14.48
C GLY A 228 -8.42 5.86 14.77
N GLU A 229 -9.05 6.71 13.98
CA GLU A 229 -9.12 8.15 14.22
C GLU A 229 -10.39 8.48 14.99
N LEU A 230 -10.27 9.34 16.00
CA LEU A 230 -11.42 9.82 16.75
C LEU A 230 -12.27 10.74 15.87
N GLN A 231 -13.54 10.38 15.70
CA GLN A 231 -14.49 11.18 14.92
C GLN A 231 -15.78 11.45 15.69
N GLY A 232 -16.23 12.71 15.60
CA GLY A 232 -17.58 13.14 15.96
C GLY A 232 -18.66 12.51 15.08
N ASP A 233 -19.90 12.52 15.58
CA ASP A 233 -21.13 12.34 14.77
C ASP A 233 -21.23 11.02 13.97
N MET A 234 -20.70 9.93 14.50
CA MET A 234 -20.81 8.62 13.84
C MET A 234 -22.12 7.86 14.11
N GLY A 235 -23.03 8.36 14.96
CA GLY A 235 -24.32 7.72 15.23
C GLY A 235 -25.53 8.43 14.61
N ALA A 236 -26.68 7.74 14.60
CA ALA A 236 -27.93 8.20 14.00
C ALA A 236 -28.86 8.95 14.99
N GLY A 237 -28.32 9.80 15.87
CA GLY A 237 -29.12 10.70 16.74
C GLY A 237 -29.68 10.10 18.05
N GLY A 238 -28.81 9.74 19.00
CA GLY A 238 -29.16 9.29 20.35
C GLY A 238 -28.04 9.58 21.36
N ALA A 239 -28.22 9.34 22.66
CA ALA A 239 -27.20 9.66 23.68
C ALA A 239 -25.81 8.99 23.45
N THR A 240 -25.76 7.93 22.64
CA THR A 240 -24.54 7.22 22.21
C THR A 240 -24.02 7.67 20.84
N SER A 241 -24.66 8.63 20.16
CA SER A 241 -24.42 8.95 18.75
C SER A 241 -23.30 9.94 18.45
N TYR A 242 -22.68 10.52 19.48
CA TYR A 242 -21.89 11.74 19.26
C TYR A 242 -20.39 11.52 19.03
N THR A 243 -19.87 10.30 19.22
CA THR A 243 -18.43 10.01 18.95
C THR A 243 -18.09 8.54 18.85
N GLY A 244 -17.09 8.23 18.03
CA GLY A 244 -16.50 6.90 17.91
C GLY A 244 -15.15 6.91 17.21
N LEU A 245 -14.73 5.76 16.68
CA LEU A 245 -13.54 5.62 15.85
C LEU A 245 -13.85 5.45 14.36
N ALA A 246 -13.41 6.40 13.54
CA ALA A 246 -13.48 6.33 12.09
C ALA A 246 -12.11 6.00 11.49
N ASN A 247 -12.07 5.86 10.16
CA ASN A 247 -10.85 5.54 9.41
C ASN A 247 -10.06 4.39 10.04
N VAL A 248 -10.78 3.38 10.55
CA VAL A 248 -10.23 2.29 11.35
C VAL A 248 -9.16 1.58 10.52
N GLN A 249 -7.93 1.59 11.02
CA GLN A 249 -6.81 0.95 10.35
C GLN A 249 -6.73 -0.53 10.72
N THR A 250 -7.04 -0.88 11.97
CA THR A 250 -6.97 -2.28 12.45
C THR A 250 -7.91 -2.54 13.61
N ILE A 251 -8.53 -3.72 13.64
CA ILE A 251 -9.15 -4.30 14.85
C ILE A 251 -8.39 -5.58 15.18
N ALA A 252 -7.70 -5.57 16.31
CA ALA A 252 -6.95 -6.70 16.83
C ALA A 252 -7.66 -7.35 18.02
N VAL A 253 -7.60 -8.67 18.15
CA VAL A 253 -8.05 -9.35 19.38
C VAL A 253 -6.91 -9.34 20.41
N GLY A 254 -7.24 -9.00 21.66
CA GLY A 254 -6.30 -8.92 22.78
C GLY A 254 -6.27 -7.56 23.47
N ASP A 255 -5.18 -7.29 24.19
CA ASP A 255 -4.90 -6.01 24.86
C ASP A 255 -3.84 -5.19 24.13
N THR A 256 -3.69 -3.92 24.52
CA THR A 256 -2.76 -3.00 23.85
C THR A 256 -1.31 -3.49 23.91
N ARG A 257 -0.93 -4.18 24.99
CA ARG A 257 0.43 -4.67 25.17
C ARG A 257 0.74 -5.78 24.16
N SER A 258 -0.13 -6.79 24.10
CA SER A 258 0.00 -7.93 23.19
C SER A 258 -0.06 -7.45 21.73
N PHE A 259 -0.95 -6.51 21.42
CA PHE A 259 -1.00 -5.88 20.11
C PHE A 259 0.33 -5.21 19.73
N LEU A 260 0.92 -4.41 20.63
CA LEU A 260 2.19 -3.73 20.35
C LEU A 260 3.37 -4.70 20.27
N GLU A 261 3.37 -5.77 21.05
CA GLU A 261 4.42 -6.81 21.03
C GLU A 261 4.39 -7.62 19.71
N ASP A 262 3.20 -7.94 19.21
CA ASP A 262 3.04 -8.81 18.02
C ASP A 262 2.94 -8.03 16.69
N PHE A 263 2.17 -6.94 16.65
CA PHE A 263 1.90 -6.21 15.42
C PHE A 263 3.08 -5.33 15.00
N VAL A 264 3.64 -4.53 15.91
CA VAL A 264 4.65 -3.52 15.59
C VAL A 264 5.88 -4.10 14.89
N PRO A 265 6.48 -5.24 15.31
CA PRO A 265 7.61 -5.82 14.60
C PRO A 265 7.30 -6.22 13.15
N VAL A 266 6.08 -6.74 12.91
CA VAL A 266 5.60 -7.11 11.57
C VAL A 266 5.32 -5.86 10.73
N ALA A 267 4.71 -4.85 11.34
CA ALA A 267 4.46 -3.54 10.75
C ALA A 267 5.76 -2.85 10.34
N ASP A 268 6.77 -2.79 11.21
CA ASP A 268 8.09 -2.19 10.95
C ASP A 268 8.85 -2.93 9.85
N ARG A 269 8.79 -4.26 9.84
CA ARG A 269 9.37 -5.07 8.77
C ARG A 269 8.71 -4.74 7.43
N THR A 270 7.38 -4.73 7.39
CA THR A 270 6.60 -4.44 6.19
C THR A 270 6.85 -3.00 5.73
N GLY A 271 6.84 -2.03 6.64
CA GLY A 271 7.14 -0.62 6.39
C GLY A 271 8.54 -0.41 5.83
N ARG A 272 9.56 -1.11 6.33
CA ARG A 272 10.91 -1.09 5.73
C ARG A 272 10.93 -1.61 4.30
N ALA A 273 10.19 -2.67 3.99
CA ALA A 273 10.06 -3.15 2.63
C ALA A 273 9.35 -2.11 1.74
N VAL A 274 8.24 -1.54 2.19
CA VAL A 274 7.51 -0.49 1.46
C VAL A 274 8.38 0.75 1.22
N ASN A 275 9.15 1.20 2.22
CA ASN A 275 10.11 2.29 2.07
C ASN A 275 11.22 1.97 1.06
N ALA A 276 11.67 0.72 1.00
CA ALA A 276 12.63 0.31 -0.01
C ALA A 276 12.02 0.30 -1.42
N LEU A 277 10.72 -0.02 -1.59
CA LEU A 277 9.99 0.19 -2.85
C LEU A 277 9.85 1.68 -3.20
N ALA A 278 9.64 2.55 -2.21
CA ALA A 278 9.63 4.00 -2.40
C ALA A 278 10.99 4.51 -2.91
N ALA A 279 12.09 4.04 -2.31
CA ALA A 279 13.44 4.35 -2.75
C ALA A 279 13.72 3.87 -4.18
N LEU A 280 13.25 2.67 -4.55
CA LEU A 280 13.36 2.16 -5.92
C LEU A 280 12.62 3.06 -6.93
N ASN A 281 11.46 3.61 -6.59
CA ASN A 281 10.78 4.61 -7.41
C ASN A 281 11.62 5.88 -7.57
N GLY A 282 12.30 6.33 -6.51
CA GLY A 282 13.28 7.43 -6.59
C GLY A 282 14.42 7.13 -7.56
N VAL A 283 14.96 5.91 -7.55
CA VAL A 283 15.99 5.46 -8.51
C VAL A 283 15.45 5.46 -9.93
N LEU A 284 14.24 4.96 -10.17
CA LEU A 284 13.60 4.98 -11.48
C LEU A 284 13.40 6.42 -12.00
N ALA A 285 13.03 7.36 -11.13
CA ALA A 285 12.93 8.77 -11.49
C ALA A 285 14.27 9.33 -12.01
N VAL A 286 15.37 9.07 -11.30
CA VAL A 286 16.73 9.48 -11.70
C VAL A 286 17.11 8.85 -13.05
N VAL A 287 16.81 7.56 -13.24
CA VAL A 287 17.05 6.87 -14.52
C VAL A 287 16.30 7.55 -15.65
N MET A 288 15.03 7.93 -15.46
CA MET A 288 14.23 8.59 -16.49
C MET A 288 14.74 9.98 -16.85
N VAL A 289 15.21 10.76 -15.87
CA VAL A 289 15.91 12.02 -16.14
C VAL A 289 17.16 11.76 -16.99
N GLY A 290 17.95 10.75 -16.64
CA GLY A 290 19.14 10.35 -17.41
C GLY A 290 18.83 9.95 -18.86
N VAL A 291 17.77 9.18 -19.08
CA VAL A 291 17.29 8.80 -20.42
C VAL A 291 16.83 10.04 -21.21
N GLY A 292 16.05 10.93 -20.59
CA GLY A 292 15.59 12.18 -21.20
C GLY A 292 16.74 13.09 -21.60
N LEU A 293 17.73 13.29 -20.72
CA LEU A 293 18.94 14.07 -21.02
C LEU A 293 19.76 13.47 -22.16
N ARG A 294 19.92 12.14 -22.18
CA ARG A 294 20.63 11.45 -23.27
C ARG A 294 19.90 11.61 -24.60
N ALA A 295 18.58 11.48 -24.61
CA ALA A 295 17.76 11.66 -25.81
C ALA A 295 17.78 13.12 -26.31
N SER A 296 17.66 14.09 -25.40
CA SER A 296 17.73 15.51 -25.73
C SER A 296 19.11 15.90 -26.30
N ARG A 297 20.20 15.40 -25.70
CA ARG A 297 21.57 15.59 -26.22
C ARG A 297 21.77 14.96 -27.60
N ARG A 298 21.18 13.79 -27.86
CA ARG A 298 21.20 13.15 -29.20
C ARG A 298 20.54 14.05 -30.24
N LEU A 299 19.33 14.55 -29.96
CA LEU A 299 18.58 15.43 -30.87
C LEU A 299 19.30 16.76 -31.10
N ALA A 300 19.99 17.29 -30.08
CA ALA A 300 20.80 18.51 -30.22
C ALA A 300 22.03 18.34 -31.13
N ARG A 301 22.60 17.13 -31.25
CA ARG A 301 23.79 16.84 -32.08
C ARG A 301 23.46 16.38 -33.50
N VAL A 302 22.35 15.66 -33.68
CA VAL A 302 22.01 14.94 -34.93
C VAL A 302 20.82 15.56 -35.66
N GLY A 303 20.08 16.50 -35.05
CA GLY A 303 18.95 17.15 -35.70
C GLY A 303 19.37 18.01 -36.87
N THR A 304 19.29 17.46 -38.08
CA THR A 304 19.34 18.23 -39.34
C THR A 304 18.06 19.05 -39.43
N ASP A 305 18.18 20.35 -39.75
CA ASP A 305 17.05 21.31 -39.87
C ASP A 305 16.06 21.01 -41.02
N THR A 306 16.16 19.83 -41.64
CA THR A 306 15.28 19.38 -42.72
C THR A 306 14.19 18.45 -42.16
N PRO A 307 12.89 18.75 -42.36
CA PRO A 307 11.84 17.83 -41.99
C PRO A 307 12.03 16.52 -42.77
N ALA A 308 11.86 15.38 -42.09
CA ALA A 308 11.88 14.09 -42.78
C ALA A 308 10.79 14.12 -43.85
N ARG A 309 11.19 14.07 -45.14
CA ARG A 309 10.27 13.64 -46.20
C ARG A 309 9.71 12.31 -45.71
N ILE A 310 8.40 12.27 -45.49
CA ILE A 310 7.66 11.02 -45.38
C ILE A 310 7.96 10.28 -46.69
N THR A 311 8.95 9.39 -46.68
CA THR A 311 9.13 8.44 -47.76
C THR A 311 8.02 7.42 -47.57
N TRP A 312 6.84 7.75 -48.11
CA TRP A 312 5.91 6.74 -48.55
C TRP A 312 6.73 5.78 -49.39
N ARG A 313 6.94 4.57 -48.89
CA ARG A 313 7.35 3.46 -49.75
C ARG A 313 6.18 3.25 -50.71
N SER A 314 6.19 3.97 -51.83
CA SER A 314 5.51 3.53 -53.04
C SER A 314 6.29 2.30 -53.52
N GLY A 315 5.95 1.14 -52.98
CA GLY A 315 6.31 -0.11 -53.63
C GLY A 315 5.53 -0.19 -54.92
N SER A 316 6.22 -0.08 -56.06
CA SER A 316 5.70 -0.54 -57.34
C SER A 316 6.66 -1.57 -57.92
N ARG A 317 6.08 -2.73 -58.24
CA ARG A 317 6.59 -3.93 -58.90
C ARG A 317 7.18 -5.00 -57.98
#